data_AF-A0A9E2F723-F1
#
_entry.id   AF-A0A9E2F723-F1
#
_cell.length_a   1.000
_cell.length_b   1.000
_cell.length_c   1.000
_cell.angle_alpha   90.00
_cell.angle_beta   90.00
_cell.angle_gamma   90.00
#
_symmetry.space_group_name_H-M   'P 1'
#
loop_
_entity.id
_entity.type
_entity.pdbx_description
1 polymer ?
#
loop_
_entity_poly.entity_id
_entity_poly.type
_entity_poly.pdbx_seq_one_letter_code
_entity_poly.pdbx_strand_id
1 'polypeptide(L)'
;MYKKQSQCIKNNLNLPTSIKIMILQLNPSILVETPLGRGQAILIIDYGMHQNTCWVVALNDNGVIKHFDCNDVIMSTNYTYGVNLKRNSNLMEALK
;
A
#
# COMPACT_ATOMS: atom_id res chain seq x y z
N MET A 1 -18.10 2.92 -34.95
CA MET A 1 -17.05 3.96 -34.77
C MET A 1 -17.20 4.47 -33.34
N TYR A 2 -16.30 4.28 -32.36
CA TYR A 2 -14.85 4.03 -32.36
C TYR A 2 -14.52 2.79 -31.51
N LYS A 3 -14.03 1.73 -32.16
CA LYS A 3 -13.11 0.77 -31.54
C LYS A 3 -11.71 1.24 -31.89
N LYS A 4 -10.99 1.89 -30.97
CA LYS A 4 -9.55 2.13 -31.10
C LYS A 4 -8.97 2.58 -29.77
N GLN A 5 -8.25 1.65 -29.13
CA GLN A 5 -7.01 1.83 -28.37
C GLN A 5 -6.96 0.82 -27.22
N SER A 6 -6.54 -0.41 -27.54
CA SER A 6 -5.87 -1.30 -26.59
C SER A 6 -5.13 -2.37 -27.39
N GLN A 7 -4.26 -1.92 -28.30
CA GLN A 7 -3.39 -2.81 -29.05
C GLN A 7 -2.07 -2.10 -29.30
N CYS A 8 -1.27 -1.93 -28.25
CA CYS A 8 0.19 -1.84 -28.31
C CYS A 8 0.76 -1.66 -26.89
N ILE A 9 0.96 -2.75 -26.13
CA ILE A 9 2.13 -2.89 -25.24
C ILE A 9 2.51 -4.38 -25.24
N LYS A 10 2.99 -4.87 -26.38
CA LYS A 10 3.90 -6.03 -26.41
C LYS A 10 5.22 -5.54 -26.98
N ASN A 11 5.87 -4.66 -26.22
CA ASN A 11 7.26 -4.35 -26.49
C ASN A 11 8.08 -5.48 -25.87
N ASN A 12 8.52 -6.39 -26.75
CA ASN A 12 9.73 -7.18 -26.54
C ASN A 12 10.87 -6.19 -26.28
N LEU A 13 11.13 -5.92 -25.00
CA LEU A 13 12.35 -5.26 -24.58
C LEU A 13 13.15 -6.33 -23.84
N ASN A 14 14.16 -6.88 -24.51
CA ASN A 14 15.29 -7.50 -23.82
C ASN A 14 16.05 -6.39 -23.10
N LEU A 15 15.53 -5.96 -21.95
CA LEU A 15 16.26 -5.13 -20.99
C LEU A 15 17.19 -6.06 -20.20
N PRO A 16 18.47 -5.71 -20.02
CA PRO A 16 19.40 -6.49 -19.20
C PRO A 16 18.96 -6.39 -17.74
N THR A 17 18.15 -7.33 -17.25
CA THR A 17 17.57 -7.42 -15.88
C THR A 17 17.54 -6.07 -15.16
N SER A 18 16.95 -5.08 -15.84
CA SER A 18 17.16 -3.66 -15.55
C SER A 18 16.10 -3.25 -14.55
N ILE A 19 16.51 -2.55 -13.50
CA ILE A 19 15.70 -2.17 -12.33
C ILE A 19 14.29 -1.76 -12.78
N LYS A 20 13.31 -2.63 -12.54
CA LYS A 20 11.94 -2.44 -12.99
C LYS A 20 11.14 -1.84 -11.85
N ILE A 21 10.74 -0.58 -12.00
CA ILE A 21 9.75 0.03 -11.11
C ILE A 21 8.44 -0.74 -11.28
N MET A 22 7.86 -1.19 -10.17
CA MET A 22 6.60 -1.94 -10.17
C MET A 22 5.51 -1.16 -9.43
N ILE A 23 4.35 -1.06 -10.06
CA ILE A 23 3.15 -0.44 -9.50
C ILE A 23 2.07 -1.50 -9.37
N LEU A 24 1.48 -1.62 -8.18
CA LEU A 24 0.46 -2.60 -7.85
C LEU A 24 -0.75 -1.88 -7.25
N GLN A 25 -1.91 -1.97 -7.92
CA GLN A 25 -3.18 -1.55 -7.33
C GLN A 25 -3.67 -2.63 -6.36
N LEU A 26 -4.06 -2.22 -5.16
CA LEU A 26 -4.65 -3.11 -4.17
C LEU A 26 -6.16 -3.24 -4.42
N ASN A 27 -6.63 -4.48 -4.54
CA ASN A 27 -8.04 -4.80 -4.69
C ASN A 27 -8.33 -6.13 -3.98
N PRO A 28 -8.88 -6.11 -2.76
CA PRO A 28 -9.39 -4.96 -2.01
C PRO A 28 -8.28 -4.03 -1.45
N SER A 29 -8.67 -2.82 -1.03
CA SER A 29 -7.78 -1.94 -0.25
C SER A 29 -7.48 -2.54 1.14
N ILE A 30 -6.33 -2.18 1.70
CA ILE A 30 -5.90 -2.67 3.02
C ILE A 30 -6.01 -1.53 4.03
N LEU A 31 -6.67 -1.77 5.15
CA LEU A 31 -6.73 -0.79 6.24
C LEU A 31 -5.39 -0.78 6.99
N VAL A 32 -4.79 0.40 7.10
CA VAL A 32 -3.46 0.61 7.68
C VAL A 32 -3.44 1.80 8.65
N GLU A 33 -2.50 1.76 9.58
CA GLU A 33 -2.10 2.86 10.44
C GLU A 33 -0.83 3.51 9.86
N THR A 34 -0.78 4.84 9.90
CA THR A 34 0.36 5.66 9.46
C THR A 34 0.68 6.72 10.52
N PRO A 35 1.82 7.43 10.44
CA PRO A 35 2.13 8.53 11.35
C PRO A 35 1.11 9.67 11.34
N LEU A 36 0.32 9.79 10.27
CA LEU A 36 -0.74 10.80 10.12
C LEU A 36 -2.15 10.25 10.43
N GLY A 37 -2.25 9.03 10.93
CA GLY A 37 -3.50 8.38 11.28
C GLY A 37 -3.85 7.18 10.40
N ARG A 38 -5.07 6.68 10.58
CA ARG A 38 -5.58 5.49 9.88
C ARG A 38 -6.01 5.82 8.45
N GLY A 39 -5.78 4.90 7.52
CA GLY A 39 -6.17 5.07 6.13
C GLY A 39 -6.35 3.76 5.36
N GLN A 40 -6.82 3.88 4.13
CA GLN A 40 -6.91 2.78 3.17
C GLN A 40 -5.72 2.83 2.22
N ALA A 41 -4.87 1.80 2.26
CA ALA A 41 -3.86 1.58 1.25
C ALA A 41 -4.51 1.10 -0.05
N ILE A 42 -4.25 1.82 -1.14
CA ILE A 42 -4.89 1.61 -2.45
C ILE A 42 -3.90 1.25 -3.56
N LEU A 43 -2.63 1.60 -3.39
CA LEU A 43 -1.58 1.38 -4.37
C LEU A 43 -0.24 1.19 -3.67
N ILE A 44 0.61 0.34 -4.24
CA ILE A 44 2.00 0.14 -3.82
C ILE A 44 2.90 0.42 -5.02
N ILE A 45 3.98 1.15 -4.78
CA ILE A 45 5.01 1.48 -5.78
C ILE A 45 6.35 1.00 -5.24
N ASP A 46 6.92 0.01 -5.92
CA ASP A 46 8.29 -0.45 -5.67
C ASP A 46 9.25 0.29 -6.60
N TYR A 47 10.15 1.06 -6.00
CA TYR A 47 11.18 1.82 -6.71
C TYR A 47 12.46 0.99 -6.96
N GLY A 48 12.52 -0.25 -6.45
CA GLY A 48 13.65 -1.16 -6.61
C GLY A 48 14.61 -1.15 -5.41
N MET A 49 15.73 -1.87 -5.53
CA MET A 49 16.60 -2.25 -4.40
C MET A 49 17.18 -1.10 -3.57
N HIS A 50 17.21 0.12 -4.09
CA HIS A 50 17.85 1.28 -3.43
C HIS A 50 16.88 2.18 -2.68
N GLN A 51 15.57 1.95 -2.79
CA GLN A 51 14.54 2.79 -2.20
C GLN A 51 13.44 1.91 -1.62
N ASN A 52 12.92 2.29 -0.47
CA ASN A 52 11.82 1.54 0.13
C ASN A 52 10.56 1.62 -0.74
N THR A 53 9.76 0.58 -0.64
CA THR A 53 8.47 0.51 -1.29
C THR A 53 7.55 1.60 -0.71
N CYS A 54 6.95 2.39 -1.59
CA CYS A 54 6.01 3.44 -1.24
C CYS A 54 4.58 2.90 -1.24
N TRP A 55 3.83 3.23 -0.20
CA TRP A 55 2.42 2.93 -0.06
C TRP A 55 1.61 4.20 -0.23
N VAL A 56 0.64 4.18 -1.14
CA VAL A 56 -0.31 5.27 -1.33
C VAL A 56 -1.54 4.98 -0.50
N VAL A 57 -1.81 5.88 0.44
CA VAL A 57 -2.86 5.72 1.44
C VAL A 57 -3.79 6.93 1.38
N ALA A 58 -5.09 6.66 1.29
CA ALA A 58 -6.13 7.66 1.52
C ALA A 58 -6.47 7.69 3.02
N LEU A 59 -6.21 8.81 3.69
CA LEU A 59 -6.49 8.96 5.12
C LEU A 59 -7.99 8.98 5.38
N ASN A 60 -8.44 8.26 6.40
CA ASN A 60 -9.87 8.11 6.68
C ASN A 60 -10.52 9.42 7.15
N ASP A 61 -9.78 10.24 7.90
CA ASP A 61 -10.33 11.42 8.56
C ASP A 61 -10.73 12.53 7.57
N ASN A 62 -10.01 12.65 6.45
CA ASN A 62 -10.19 13.76 5.51
C ASN A 62 -10.08 13.38 4.02
N GLY A 63 -9.84 12.11 3.71
CA GLY A 63 -9.68 11.62 2.33
C GLY A 63 -8.40 12.07 1.63
N VAL A 64 -7.48 12.76 2.33
CA VAL A 64 -6.22 13.22 1.73
C VAL A 64 -5.36 12.00 1.39
N ILE A 65 -4.83 12.00 0.17
CA ILE A 65 -3.94 10.95 -0.32
C ILE A 65 -2.50 11.34 -0.02
N LYS A 66 -1.76 10.42 0.60
CA LYS A 66 -0.34 10.58 0.93
C LYS A 66 0.45 9.34 0.56
N HIS A 67 1.74 9.56 0.41
CA HIS A 67 2.74 8.52 0.20
C HIS A 67 3.46 8.26 1.52
N PHE A 68 3.58 6.99 1.87
CA PHE A 68 4.26 6.53 3.07
C PHE A 68 5.32 5.50 2.70
N ASP A 69 6.44 5.53 3.41
CA ASP A 69 7.46 4.51 3.34
C ASP A 69 6.93 3.19 3.93
N CYS A 70 7.42 2.04 3.47
CA CYS A 70 7.00 0.75 4.02
C CYS A 70 7.24 0.62 5.53
N ASN A 71 8.22 1.33 6.08
CA ASN A 71 8.51 1.33 7.52
C ASN A 71 7.47 2.11 8.34
N ASP A 72 6.75 3.04 7.71
CA ASP A 72 5.76 3.90 8.37
C ASP A 72 4.34 3.28 8.36
N VAL A 73 4.14 2.20 7.60
CA VAL A 73 2.83 1.59 7.40
C VAL A 73 2.69 0.33 8.23
N ILE A 74 1.67 0.30 9.09
CA ILE A 74 1.34 -0.85 9.92
C ILE A 74 -0.06 -1.33 9.57
N MET A 75 -0.26 -2.62 9.33
CA MET A 75 -1.60 -3.15 9.09
C MET A 75 -2.50 -2.90 10.32
N SER A 76 -3.70 -2.34 10.11
CA SER A 76 -4.63 -2.10 11.23
C SER A 76 -5.09 -3.41 11.84
N THR A 77 -5.49 -3.37 13.11
CA THR A 77 -6.03 -4.54 13.80
C THR A 77 -7.29 -5.05 13.12
N ASN A 78 -7.31 -6.34 12.81
CA ASN A 78 -8.47 -7.05 12.27
C ASN A 78 -8.76 -8.27 13.13
N TYR A 79 -9.87 -8.24 13.88
CA TYR A 79 -10.26 -9.31 14.79
C TYR A 79 -10.73 -10.57 14.07
N THR A 80 -11.40 -10.43 12.92
CA THR A 80 -11.88 -11.56 12.13
C THR A 80 -10.73 -12.43 11.61
N TYR A 81 -9.64 -11.80 11.16
CA TYR A 81 -8.47 -12.49 10.61
C TYR A 81 -7.30 -12.63 11.60
N GLY A 82 -7.46 -12.17 12.84
CA GLY A 82 -6.41 -12.27 13.87
C GLY A 82 -5.18 -11.40 13.62
N VAL A 83 -5.31 -10.30 12.89
CA VAL A 83 -4.20 -9.42 12.49
C VAL A 83 -3.96 -8.34 13.55
N ASN A 84 -2.69 -8.07 13.87
CA ASN A 84 -2.23 -6.99 14.75
C ASN A 84 -2.97 -6.92 16.11
N LEU A 85 -3.28 -8.10 16.67
CA LEU A 85 -4.00 -8.23 17.95
C LEU A 85 -3.13 -7.86 19.16
N LYS A 86 -1.83 -8.20 19.14
CA LYS A 86 -0.90 -7.96 20.26
C LYS A 86 -0.70 -6.46 20.57
N ARG A 87 -0.76 -5.61 19.53
CA ARG A 87 -0.64 -4.16 19.71
C ARG A 87 -1.85 -3.59 20.46
N ASN A 88 -3.05 -4.15 20.24
CA ASN A 88 -4.26 -3.76 20.94
C ASN A 88 -4.40 -4.40 22.33
N SER A 89 -3.87 -5.61 22.56
CA SER A 89 -3.93 -6.23 23.90
C SER A 89 -3.19 -5.41 24.95
N ASN A 90 -2.02 -4.86 24.59
CA ASN A 90 -1.19 -4.10 25.52
C ASN A 90 -1.83 -2.77 25.94
N LEU A 91 -2.66 -2.16 25.07
CA LEU A 91 -3.41 -0.94 25.40
C LEU A 91 -4.55 -1.22 26.40
N MET A 92 -5.20 -2.39 26.30
CA MET A 92 -6.24 -2.79 27.24
C MET A 92 -5.69 -3.20 28.61
N GLU A 93 -4.43 -3.61 28.67
CA GLU A 93 -3.73 -3.93 29.92
C GLU A 93 -3.20 -2.67 30.61
N ALA A 94 -2.79 -1.64 29.84
CA ALA A 94 -2.36 -0.34 30.36
C ALA A 94 -3.51 0.57 30.84
N LEU A 95 -4.76 0.24 30.50
CA LEU A 95 -5.97 0.95 30.93
C LEU A 95 -6.69 0.28 32.13
N LYS A 96 -6.14 -0.84 32.64
CA LYS A 96 -6.58 -1.50 33.88
C LYS A 96 -5.71 -1.05 35.04
#